data_AF-A0A0Q9F375-F1
#
_entry.id   AF-A0A0Q9F375-F1
#
_cell.length_a   1.000
_cell.length_b   1.000
_cell.length_c   1.000
_cell.angle_alpha   90.00
_cell.angle_beta   90.00
_cell.angle_gamma   90.00
#
_symmetry.space_group_name_H-M   'P 1'
#
loop_
_entity.id
_entity.type
_entity.pdbx_description
1 polymer ?
#
loop_
_entity_poly.entity_id
_entity_poly.type
_entity_poly.pdbx_seq_one_letter_code
_entity_poly.pdbx_strand_id
1 'polypeptide(L)'
;MTLQVIAGVDPGQTGAVALLADGQPAGFVDMPTLTRKAGGEMVDAGHLARSLRELLSKHPGASRYAVIERVAAMPQQGVSSVFRFGQADGVARGVIGALRLPLIDVPPLTWKRHLGLDNKDKDAARQLAIKLFPVIAVELARKKDIGRADALLVAYWAYVTEQIARKAA
;
A
#
# COMPACT_ATOMS: atom_id res chain seq x y z
N MET A 1 4.52 -10.18 21.62
CA MET A 1 4.90 -10.81 20.33
C MET A 1 3.84 -10.42 19.32
N THR A 2 4.24 -10.09 18.08
CA THR A 2 3.27 -9.76 17.01
C THR A 2 2.67 -11.04 16.44
N LEU A 3 1.35 -11.08 16.26
CA LEU A 3 0.66 -12.25 15.72
C LEU A 3 0.49 -12.17 14.20
N GLN A 4 0.10 -11.01 13.69
CA GLN A 4 -0.20 -10.78 12.28
C GLN A 4 0.39 -9.46 11.79
N VAL A 5 0.90 -9.47 10.56
CA VAL A 5 1.33 -8.28 9.82
C VAL A 5 0.67 -8.24 8.45
N ILE A 6 0.08 -7.10 8.12
CA ILE A 6 -0.55 -6.84 6.83
C ILE A 6 0.24 -5.73 6.14
N ALA A 7 0.71 -6.00 4.93
CA ALA A 7 1.31 -4.98 4.07
C ALA A 7 0.23 -4.40 3.14
N GLY A 8 -0.21 -3.17 3.41
CA GLY A 8 -1.09 -2.44 2.50
C GLY A 8 -0.28 -1.70 1.44
N VAL A 9 -0.75 -1.72 0.19
CA VAL A 9 0.02 -1.26 -0.96
C VAL A 9 -0.80 -0.33 -1.84
N ASP A 10 -0.31 0.91 -1.98
CA ASP A 10 -0.63 1.82 -3.08
C ASP A 10 0.49 1.69 -4.14
N PRO A 11 0.22 1.06 -5.30
CA PRO A 11 1.23 0.76 -6.30
C PRO A 11 1.70 1.97 -7.15
N GLY A 12 1.13 3.17 -6.93
CA GLY A 12 1.55 4.36 -7.67
C GLY A 12 3.02 4.73 -7.45
N GLN A 13 3.61 5.47 -8.40
CA GLN A 13 4.99 5.99 -8.26
C GLN A 13 5.14 6.97 -7.09
N THR A 14 4.05 7.62 -6.69
CA THR A 14 3.96 8.46 -5.48
C THR A 14 3.22 7.75 -4.34
N GLY A 15 2.99 6.45 -4.50
CA GLY A 15 2.32 5.60 -3.52
C GLY A 15 3.29 5.16 -2.42
N ALA A 16 2.87 4.16 -1.65
CA ALA A 16 3.65 3.62 -0.55
C ALA A 16 3.23 2.17 -0.22
N VAL A 17 4.06 1.53 0.59
CA VAL A 17 3.70 0.34 1.36
C VAL A 17 3.61 0.73 2.83
N ALA A 18 2.52 0.35 3.49
CA ALA A 18 2.34 0.52 4.93
C ALA A 18 2.22 -0.85 5.61
N LEU A 19 2.92 -1.05 6.72
CA LEU A 19 2.73 -2.23 7.55
C LEU A 19 1.75 -1.93 8.68
N LEU A 20 0.80 -2.84 8.87
CA LEU A 20 -0.10 -2.88 10.02
C LEU A 20 0.18 -4.17 10.81
N ALA A 21 0.68 -4.04 12.03
CA ALA A 21 0.94 -5.14 12.95
C ALA A 21 -0.15 -5.18 14.02
N ASP A 22 -0.90 -6.27 14.09
CA ASP A 22 -2.00 -6.46 15.06
C ASP A 22 -2.95 -5.24 15.16
N GLY A 23 -3.32 -4.68 14.01
CA GLY A 23 -4.21 -3.52 13.93
C GLY A 23 -3.54 -2.16 14.18
N GLN A 24 -2.22 -2.11 14.41
CA GLN A 24 -1.47 -0.88 14.66
C GLN A 24 -0.44 -0.58 13.55
N PRO A 25 -0.19 0.68 13.18
CA PRO A 25 0.84 1.04 12.21
C PRO A 25 2.23 0.60 12.68
N ALA A 26 3.00 -0.04 11.80
CA ALA A 26 4.29 -0.62 12.10
C ALA A 26 5.43 -0.10 11.20
N GLY A 27 5.11 0.73 10.21
CA GLY A 27 6.10 1.40 9.37
C GLY A 27 5.60 1.68 7.96
N PHE A 28 6.34 2.52 7.25
CA PHE A 28 6.05 2.95 5.89
C PHE A 28 7.28 2.82 5.00
N VAL A 29 7.06 2.51 3.73
CA VAL A 29 8.03 2.62 2.65
C VAL A 29 7.37 3.43 1.55
N ASP A 30 7.77 4.69 1.37
CA ASP A 30 7.39 5.44 0.16
C ASP A 30 7.92 4.68 -1.05
N MET A 31 7.16 4.67 -2.16
CA MET A 31 7.56 3.94 -3.36
C MET A 31 8.93 4.46 -3.84
N PRO A 32 10.01 3.66 -3.73
CA PRO A 32 11.33 4.16 -4.09
C PRO A 32 11.43 4.25 -5.61
N THR A 33 12.00 5.33 -6.12
CA THR A 33 12.14 5.57 -7.56
C THR A 33 13.59 5.79 -7.99
N LEU A 34 13.87 5.45 -9.24
CA LEU A 34 15.10 5.74 -9.95
C LEU A 34 14.78 6.55 -11.21
N THR A 35 15.66 7.47 -11.56
CA THR A 35 15.58 8.21 -12.82
C THR A 35 15.92 7.29 -13.99
N ARG A 36 15.07 7.25 -15.02
CA ARG A 36 15.33 6.48 -16.25
C ARG A 36 16.34 7.23 -17.13
N LYS A 37 17.15 6.48 -17.89
CA LYS A 37 18.04 7.08 -18.92
C LYS A 37 17.29 7.94 -19.94
N ALA A 38 16.08 7.52 -20.33
CA ALA A 38 15.23 8.24 -21.28
C ALA A 38 14.35 9.34 -20.63
N GLY A 39 14.62 9.68 -19.35
CA GLY A 39 13.81 10.62 -18.58
C GLY A 39 12.59 9.99 -17.89
N GLY A 40 12.15 10.65 -16.82
CA GLY A 40 11.08 10.18 -15.93
C GLY A 40 11.56 9.20 -14.85
N GLU A 41 10.63 8.68 -14.07
CA GLU A 41 10.90 7.80 -12.93
C GLU A 41 10.41 6.37 -13.17
N MET A 42 11.06 5.40 -12.54
CA MET A 42 10.61 4.02 -12.42
C MET A 42 10.76 3.54 -10.99
N VAL A 43 9.89 2.63 -10.55
CA VAL A 43 10.00 2.04 -9.23
C VAL A 43 11.28 1.20 -9.14
N ASP A 44 12.05 1.41 -8.08
CA ASP A 44 13.22 0.61 -7.72
C ASP A 44 12.79 -0.66 -7.00
N ALA A 45 12.69 -1.75 -7.75
CA ALA A 45 12.31 -3.05 -7.21
C ALA A 45 13.26 -3.54 -6.10
N GLY A 46 14.56 -3.29 -6.25
CA GLY A 46 15.58 -3.76 -5.30
C GLY A 46 15.51 -3.00 -3.98
N HIS A 47 15.36 -1.69 -4.05
CA HIS A 47 15.15 -0.86 -2.87
C HIS A 47 13.82 -1.20 -2.19
N LEU A 48 12.72 -1.32 -2.94
CA LEU A 48 11.42 -1.70 -2.38
C LEU A 48 11.49 -3.04 -1.64
N ALA A 49 12.10 -4.06 -2.26
CA ALA A 49 12.25 -5.39 -1.67
C ALA A 49 13.08 -5.37 -0.39
N ARG A 50 14.18 -4.61 -0.37
CA ARG A 50 15.05 -4.47 0.80
C ARG A 50 14.32 -3.78 1.94
N SER A 51 13.73 -2.61 1.71
CA SER A 51 13.03 -1.83 2.74
C SER A 51 11.84 -2.61 3.31
N LEU A 52 11.06 -3.28 2.46
CA LEU A 52 9.95 -4.10 2.92
C LEU A 52 10.44 -5.31 3.75
N ARG A 53 11.51 -5.98 3.33
CA ARG A 53 12.11 -7.07 4.12
C ARG A 53 12.61 -6.60 5.48
N GLU A 54 13.26 -5.44 5.54
CA GLU A 54 13.74 -4.85 6.79
C GLU A 54 12.58 -4.56 7.75
N LEU A 55 11.49 -3.95 7.27
CA LEU A 55 10.31 -3.73 8.11
C LEU A 55 9.68 -5.04 8.59
N LEU A 56 9.50 -6.02 7.70
CA LEU A 56 8.95 -7.33 8.06
C LEU A 56 9.84 -8.09 9.05
N SER A 57 11.16 -7.88 9.04
CA SER A 57 12.09 -8.55 9.96
C SER A 57 11.87 -8.17 11.43
N LYS A 58 11.26 -7.00 11.70
CA LYS A 58 10.92 -6.52 13.05
C LYS A 58 9.80 -7.32 13.72
N HIS A 59 9.08 -8.16 12.96
CA HIS A 59 7.95 -8.96 13.44
C HIS A 59 8.17 -10.46 13.18
N PRO A 60 9.22 -11.08 13.76
CA PRO A 60 9.52 -12.48 13.52
C PRO A 60 8.37 -13.39 13.99
N GLY A 61 8.08 -14.44 13.22
CA GLY A 61 7.04 -15.43 13.54
C GLY A 61 5.60 -15.00 13.27
N ALA A 62 5.33 -13.72 12.99
CA ALA A 62 4.00 -13.26 12.63
C ALA A 62 3.52 -13.86 11.30
N SER A 63 2.21 -14.15 11.19
CA SER A 63 1.56 -14.42 9.90
C SER A 63 1.58 -13.15 9.05
N ARG A 64 1.84 -13.28 7.75
CA ARG A 64 2.08 -12.13 6.86
C ARG A 64 1.32 -12.29 5.56
N TYR A 65 0.68 -11.20 5.13
CA TYR A 65 0.12 -11.09 3.78
C TYR A 65 0.09 -9.63 3.33
N ALA A 66 -0.14 -9.43 2.04
CA ALA A 66 -0.25 -8.11 1.44
C ALA A 66 -1.64 -7.90 0.86
N VAL A 67 -2.11 -6.66 0.91
CA VAL A 67 -3.34 -6.21 0.24
C VAL A 67 -2.98 -5.02 -0.65
N ILE A 68 -3.33 -5.14 -1.92
CA ILE A 68 -3.02 -4.13 -2.93
C ILE A 68 -4.31 -3.56 -3.51
N GLU A 69 -4.36 -2.25 -3.65
CA GLU A 69 -5.43 -1.61 -4.42
C GLU A 69 -5.35 -2.08 -5.88
N ARG A 70 -6.46 -2.62 -6.39
CA ARG A 70 -6.57 -3.03 -7.79
C ARG A 70 -6.60 -1.77 -8.66
N VAL A 71 -5.67 -1.72 -9.60
CA VAL A 71 -5.57 -0.65 -10.58
C VAL A 71 -6.01 -1.12 -11.96
N ALA A 72 -6.52 -0.19 -12.77
CA ALA A 72 -6.93 -0.43 -14.15
C ALA A 72 -6.60 0.77 -15.03
N ALA A 73 -6.36 0.52 -16.32
CA ALA A 73 -6.26 1.58 -17.31
C ALA A 73 -7.63 2.26 -17.48
N MET A 74 -7.65 3.58 -17.48
CA MET A 74 -8.87 4.35 -17.75
C MET A 74 -8.85 4.94 -19.16
N PRO A 75 -10.02 5.07 -19.83
CA PRO A 75 -10.13 5.79 -21.09
C PRO A 75 -9.55 7.21 -20.98
N GLN A 76 -9.06 7.75 -22.10
CA GLN A 76 -8.54 9.13 -22.22
C GLN A 76 -7.24 9.42 -21.43
N GLN A 77 -6.60 8.41 -20.84
CA GLN A 77 -5.25 8.58 -20.27
C GLN A 77 -4.16 8.44 -21.34
N GLY A 78 -3.07 9.21 -21.19
CA GLY A 78 -1.91 9.09 -22.07
C GLY A 78 -1.27 7.70 -21.99
N VAL A 79 -1.09 7.03 -23.13
CA VAL A 79 -0.61 5.63 -23.21
C VAL A 79 0.71 5.39 -22.48
N SER A 80 1.62 6.37 -22.53
CA SER A 80 2.90 6.30 -21.81
C SER A 80 2.72 6.33 -20.29
N SER A 81 1.77 7.11 -19.77
CA SER A 81 1.47 7.18 -18.35
C SER A 81 0.80 5.90 -17.85
N VAL A 82 -0.11 5.35 -18.64
CA VAL A 82 -0.76 4.06 -18.34
C VAL A 82 0.27 2.94 -18.28
N PHE A 83 1.17 2.86 -19.26
CA PHE A 83 2.25 1.86 -19.25
C PHE A 83 3.17 2.00 -18.03
N ARG A 84 3.57 3.24 -17.69
CA ARG A 84 4.41 3.52 -16.52
C ARG A 84 3.72 3.16 -15.20
N PHE A 85 2.42 3.36 -15.11
CA PHE A 85 1.63 2.99 -13.94
C PHE A 85 1.47 1.48 -13.82
N GLY A 86 1.16 0.79 -14.93
CA GLY A 86 1.15 -0.68 -14.98
C GLY A 86 2.51 -1.30 -14.64
N GLN A 87 3.61 -0.66 -15.05
CA GLN A 87 4.95 -1.08 -14.65
C GLN A 87 5.18 -0.93 -13.13
N ALA A 88 4.71 0.15 -12.52
CA ALA A 88 4.84 0.36 -11.08
C ALA A 88 4.04 -0.70 -10.28
N ASP A 89 2.80 -0.95 -10.67
CA ASP A 89 1.96 -2.03 -10.11
C ASP A 89 2.60 -3.41 -10.29
N GLY A 90 3.11 -3.71 -11.50
CA GLY A 90 3.82 -4.95 -11.78
C GLY A 90 5.06 -5.14 -10.91
N VAL A 91 5.86 -4.08 -10.69
CA VAL A 91 7.02 -4.13 -9.80
C VAL A 91 6.60 -4.38 -8.35
N ALA A 92 5.59 -3.65 -7.84
CA ALA A 92 5.09 -3.85 -6.48
C ALA A 92 4.62 -5.29 -6.26
N ARG A 93 3.79 -5.82 -7.17
CA ARG A 93 3.33 -7.22 -7.14
C ARG A 93 4.48 -8.22 -7.23
N GLY A 94 5.44 -7.97 -8.12
CA GLY A 94 6.62 -8.81 -8.28
C GLY A 94 7.45 -8.90 -7.01
N VAL A 95 7.68 -7.77 -6.33
CA VAL A 95 8.39 -7.73 -5.05
C VAL A 95 7.62 -8.48 -3.95
N ILE A 96 6.31 -8.26 -3.83
CA ILE A 96 5.45 -8.96 -2.87
C ILE A 96 5.52 -10.48 -3.10
N GLY A 97 5.39 -10.91 -4.35
CA GLY A 97 5.48 -12.32 -4.74
C GLY A 97 6.87 -12.91 -4.47
N ALA A 98 7.95 -12.19 -4.74
CA ALA A 98 9.32 -12.61 -4.45
C ALA A 98 9.57 -12.75 -2.94
N LEU A 99 8.91 -11.95 -2.11
CA LEU A 99 8.91 -12.06 -0.65
C LEU A 99 7.95 -13.15 -0.12
N ARG A 100 7.25 -13.86 -1.01
CA ARG A 100 6.29 -14.94 -0.70
C ARG A 100 5.16 -14.49 0.22
N LEU A 101 4.72 -13.25 0.08
CA LEU A 101 3.54 -12.75 0.78
C LEU A 101 2.30 -13.15 -0.02
N PRO A 102 1.34 -13.88 0.57
CA PRO A 102 0.00 -14.01 -0.02
C PRO A 102 -0.56 -12.64 -0.37
N LEU A 103 -1.11 -12.48 -1.57
CA LEU A 103 -1.57 -11.19 -2.08
C LEU A 103 -3.09 -11.18 -2.27
N ILE A 104 -3.73 -10.13 -1.76
CA ILE A 104 -5.15 -9.86 -1.93
C ILE A 104 -5.34 -8.60 -2.76
N ASP A 105 -6.00 -8.72 -3.90
CA ASP A 105 -6.49 -7.59 -4.67
C ASP A 105 -7.82 -7.07 -4.13
N VAL A 106 -7.88 -5.76 -3.88
CA VAL A 106 -9.12 -5.08 -3.49
C VAL A 106 -9.47 -3.94 -4.45
N PRO A 107 -10.69 -3.87 -5.01
CA PRO A 107 -11.11 -2.70 -5.77
C PRO A 107 -11.12 -1.42 -4.92
N PRO A 108 -10.71 -0.26 -5.47
CA PRO A 108 -10.67 1.01 -4.72
C PRO A 108 -11.99 1.34 -4.05
N LEU A 109 -13.09 1.12 -4.79
CA LEU A 109 -14.44 1.41 -4.34
C LEU A 109 -14.86 0.57 -3.13
N THR A 110 -14.37 -0.67 -3.02
CA THR A 110 -14.74 -1.61 -1.94
C THR A 110 -14.24 -1.12 -0.59
N TRP A 111 -12.94 -0.82 -0.49
CA TRP A 111 -12.36 -0.38 0.78
C TRP A 111 -12.77 1.07 1.10
N LYS A 112 -12.85 1.94 0.08
CA LYS A 112 -13.27 3.34 0.28
C LYS A 112 -14.70 3.45 0.80
N ARG A 113 -15.66 2.72 0.23
CA ARG A 113 -17.04 2.69 0.74
C ARG A 113 -17.10 2.16 2.17
N HIS A 114 -16.37 1.08 2.46
CA HIS A 114 -16.34 0.52 3.82
C HIS A 114 -15.83 1.52 4.86
N LEU A 115 -14.87 2.38 4.48
CA LEU A 115 -14.29 3.40 5.36
C LEU A 115 -14.97 4.78 5.25
N GLY A 116 -16.08 4.92 4.51
CA GLY A 116 -16.80 6.19 4.34
C GLY A 116 -16.03 7.26 3.55
N LEU A 117 -15.13 6.82 2.66
CA LEU A 117 -14.30 7.64 1.78
C LEU A 117 -14.85 7.73 0.36
N ASP A 118 -16.00 7.14 0.08
CA ASP A 118 -16.63 7.26 -1.23
C ASP A 118 -17.06 8.70 -1.51
N ASN A 119 -16.77 9.17 -2.71
CA ASN A 119 -17.02 10.55 -3.15
C ASN A 119 -16.39 11.63 -2.24
N LYS A 120 -15.34 11.30 -1.49
CA LYS A 120 -14.57 12.27 -0.70
C LYS A 120 -13.34 12.76 -1.45
N ASP A 121 -12.84 13.93 -1.04
CA ASP A 121 -11.57 14.46 -1.50
C ASP A 121 -10.40 13.53 -1.16
N LYS A 122 -9.33 13.59 -1.96
CA LYS A 122 -8.13 12.77 -1.74
C LYS A 122 -7.49 12.96 -0.35
N ASP A 123 -7.61 14.16 0.23
CA ASP A 123 -7.06 14.43 1.57
C ASP A 123 -7.87 13.75 2.70
N ALA A 124 -9.12 13.33 2.43
CA ALA A 124 -9.97 12.69 3.44
C ALA A 124 -9.38 11.37 3.94
N ALA A 125 -8.70 10.61 3.07
CA ALA A 125 -7.99 9.40 3.47
C ALA A 125 -6.88 9.70 4.49
N ARG A 126 -6.08 10.75 4.25
CA ARG A 126 -5.02 11.19 5.17
C ARG A 126 -5.59 11.63 6.52
N GLN A 127 -6.68 12.39 6.51
CA GLN A 127 -7.36 12.84 7.73
C GLN A 127 -7.96 11.66 8.52
N LEU A 128 -8.57 10.70 7.83
CA LEU A 128 -9.10 9.49 8.46
C LEU A 128 -7.98 8.65 9.08
N ALA A 129 -6.87 8.45 8.37
CA ALA A 129 -5.72 7.72 8.89
C ALA A 129 -5.16 8.37 10.17
N ILE A 130 -5.02 9.71 10.21
CA ILE A 130 -4.60 10.44 11.41
C ILE A 130 -5.62 10.28 12.55
N LYS A 131 -6.92 10.31 12.24
CA LYS A 131 -7.98 10.13 13.24
C LYS A 131 -7.96 8.71 13.85
N LEU A 132 -7.76 7.69 13.02
CA LEU A 132 -7.68 6.29 13.46
C LEU A 132 -6.38 6.00 14.21
N PHE A 133 -5.28 6.63 13.78
CA PHE A 133 -3.94 6.39 14.31
C PHE A 133 -3.24 7.72 14.64
N PRO A 134 -3.56 8.36 15.77
CA PRO A 134 -2.93 9.63 16.13
C PRO A 134 -1.40 9.54 16.27
N VAL A 135 -0.87 8.35 16.56
CA VAL A 135 0.57 8.10 16.73
C VAL A 135 1.40 8.38 15.47
N ILE A 136 0.80 8.28 14.27
CA ILE A 136 1.49 8.51 12.99
C ILE A 136 1.19 9.89 12.39
N ALA A 137 0.61 10.82 13.17
CA ALA A 137 0.19 12.12 12.66
C ALA A 137 1.35 12.92 12.04
N VAL A 138 2.56 12.76 12.56
CA VAL A 138 3.77 13.40 12.05
C VAL A 138 4.18 12.79 10.70
N GLU A 139 4.09 11.47 10.55
CA GLU A 139 4.38 10.76 9.30
C GLU A 139 3.37 11.06 8.18
N LEU A 140 2.19 11.56 8.53
CA LEU A 140 1.10 11.95 7.62
C LEU A 140 0.84 13.48 7.59
N ALA A 141 1.80 14.28 8.04
CA ALA A 141 1.60 15.72 8.20
C ALA A 141 1.39 16.47 6.87
N ARG A 142 1.91 15.97 5.75
CA ARG A 142 1.92 16.70 4.47
C ARG A 142 0.92 16.09 3.49
N LYS A 143 0.37 16.92 2.60
CA LYS A 143 -0.50 16.45 1.51
C LYS A 143 0.14 15.41 0.59
N LYS A 144 1.47 15.39 0.47
CA LYS A 144 2.17 14.36 -0.32
C LYS A 144 2.18 12.97 0.34
N ASP A 145 1.81 12.89 1.62
CA ASP A 145 1.79 11.63 2.37
C ASP A 145 0.45 10.86 2.17
N ILE A 146 -0.40 11.27 1.22
CA ILE A 146 -1.67 10.59 0.89
C ILE A 146 -1.42 9.13 0.50
N GLY A 147 -0.36 8.82 -0.25
CA GLY A 147 -0.05 7.43 -0.64
C GLY A 147 0.23 6.51 0.57
N ARG A 148 0.85 7.06 1.63
CA ARG A 148 1.03 6.33 2.91
C ARG A 148 -0.31 6.06 3.59
N ALA A 149 -1.20 7.04 3.56
CA ALA A 149 -2.53 6.93 4.14
C ALA A 149 -3.38 5.91 3.37
N ASP A 150 -3.42 5.96 2.04
CA ASP A 150 -4.15 4.99 1.22
C ASP A 150 -3.61 3.56 1.47
N ALA A 151 -2.29 3.38 1.45
CA ALA A 151 -1.66 2.09 1.77
C ALA A 151 -2.05 1.58 3.17
N LEU A 152 -2.01 2.44 4.19
CA LEU A 152 -2.38 2.06 5.56
C LEU A 152 -3.86 1.71 5.69
N LEU A 153 -4.74 2.49 5.06
CA LEU A 153 -6.17 2.28 5.13
C LEU A 153 -6.61 1.03 4.37
N VAL A 154 -5.92 0.65 3.28
CA VAL A 154 -6.10 -0.64 2.60
C VAL A 154 -5.73 -1.80 3.53
N ALA A 155 -4.60 -1.71 4.26
CA ALA A 155 -4.24 -2.71 5.27
C ALA A 155 -5.26 -2.78 6.41
N TYR A 156 -5.70 -1.62 6.91
CA TYR A 156 -6.69 -1.51 7.99
C TYR A 156 -8.03 -2.10 7.58
N TRP A 157 -8.51 -1.82 6.37
CA TRP A 157 -9.71 -2.44 5.83
C TRP A 157 -9.59 -3.97 5.83
N ALA A 158 -8.46 -4.50 5.40
CA ALA A 158 -8.23 -5.94 5.36
C ALA A 158 -8.20 -6.58 6.76
N TYR A 159 -7.67 -5.85 7.74
CA TYR A 159 -7.66 -6.24 9.15
C TYR A 159 -9.08 -6.34 9.71
N VAL A 160 -9.87 -5.26 9.62
CA VAL A 160 -11.22 -5.20 10.22
C VAL A 160 -12.26 -6.05 9.49
N THR A 161 -11.96 -6.49 8.25
CA THR A 161 -12.83 -7.39 7.48
C THR A 161 -12.32 -8.81 7.37
N GLU A 162 -11.21 -9.13 8.04
CA GLU A 162 -10.62 -10.48 8.13
C GLU A 162 -10.40 -11.16 6.76
N GLN A 163 -9.89 -10.40 5.78
CA GLN A 163 -9.83 -10.85 4.39
C GLN A 163 -9.04 -12.14 4.16
N ILE A 164 -8.02 -12.41 4.98
CA ILE A 164 -7.25 -13.65 4.85
C ILE A 164 -8.02 -14.87 5.38
N ALA A 165 -8.80 -14.71 6.46
CA ALA A 165 -9.63 -15.79 6.99
C ALA A 165 -10.73 -16.18 6.00
N ARG A 166 -11.30 -15.20 5.29
CA ARG A 166 -12.36 -15.43 4.29
C ARG A 166 -11.89 -16.08 2.99
N LYS A 167 -10.59 -16.02 2.66
CA LYS A 167 -10.04 -16.67 1.45
C LYS A 167 -9.52 -18.09 1.70
N ALA A 168 -9.32 -18.45 2.96
CA ALA A 168 -8.86 -19.77 3.37
C ALA A 168 -10.00 -20.74 3.74
N ALA A 169 -11.25 -20.25 3.74
CA ALA A 169 -12.49 -21.02 3.91
C ALA A 169 -13.21 -21.15 2.56
#